data_AF-A0A256XIR3-F1
#
_entry.id   AF-A0A256XIR3-F1
#
_cell.length_a   1.000
_cell.length_b   1.000
_cell.length_c   1.000
_cell.angle_alpha   90.00
_cell.angle_beta   90.00
_cell.angle_gamma   90.00
#
_symmetry.space_group_name_H-M   'P 1'
#
loop_
_entity.id
_entity.type
_entity.pdbx_description
1 polymer ?
#
loop_
_entity_poly.entity_id
_entity_poly.type
_entity_poly.pdbx_seq_one_letter_code
_entity_poly.pdbx_strand_id
1 'polypeptide(L)' 'MKDLRKRLQSVISKIKRAPIIDEKTLNEILRDIQRALLYADVSVDLILQLTNNIKERIRKEKLPPGFSKRELLLKL' A
#
# COMPACT_ATOMS: atom_id res chain seq x y z
N MET A 1 19.57 1.97 4.17
CA MET A 1 18.80 0.73 3.88
C MET A 1 17.99 0.19 5.08
N LYS A 2 18.45 0.28 6.34
CA LYS A 2 17.70 -0.23 7.51
C LYS A 2 16.34 0.49 7.72
N ASP A 3 16.24 1.75 7.34
CA ASP A 3 15.03 2.57 7.55
C ASP A 3 13.89 2.26 6.60
N LEU A 4 14.17 1.99 5.32
CA LEU A 4 13.16 1.56 4.35
C LEU A 4 12.50 0.25 4.81
N ARG A 5 13.32 -0.73 5.21
CA ARG A 5 12.83 -2.02 5.70
C ARG A 5 11.91 -1.85 6.90
N LYS A 6 12.31 -1.04 7.89
CA LYS A 6 11.50 -0.73 9.07
C LYS A 6 10.17 -0.04 8.70
N ARG A 7 10.21 0.94 7.80
CA ARG A 7 9.02 1.68 7.34
C ARG A 7 8.04 0.76 6.61
N LEU A 8 8.52 -0.06 5.68
CA LEU A 8 7.68 -1.04 4.97
C LEU A 8 7.12 -2.10 5.92
N GLN A 9 7.91 -2.62 6.87
CA GLN A 9 7.41 -3.54 7.89
C GLN A 9 6.30 -2.90 8.74
N SER A 10 6.44 -1.63 9.11
CA SER A 10 5.40 -0.88 9.82
C SER A 10 4.12 -0.76 8.99
N VAL A 11 4.23 -0.48 7.69
CA VAL A 11 3.08 -0.44 6.78
C VAL A 11 2.39 -1.81 6.68
N ILE A 12 3.14 -2.88 6.48
CA ILE A 12 2.61 -4.25 6.43
C ILE A 12 1.90 -4.60 7.76
N SER A 13 2.48 -4.22 8.89
CA SER A 13 1.85 -4.44 10.19
C SER A 13 0.55 -3.64 10.36
N LYS A 14 0.46 -2.43 9.82
CA LYS A 14 -0.80 -1.65 9.80
C LYS A 14 -1.86 -2.34 8.97
N ILE A 15 -1.51 -2.83 7.77
CA ILE A 15 -2.43 -3.57 6.90
C ILE A 15 -2.97 -4.83 7.61
N LYS A 16 -2.09 -5.60 8.26
CA LYS A 16 -2.48 -6.83 8.99
C LYS A 16 -3.40 -6.55 10.19
N ARG A 17 -3.17 -5.45 10.91
CA ARG A 17 -3.94 -5.06 12.10
C ARG A 17 -5.24 -4.34 11.79
N ALA A 18 -5.39 -3.79 10.58
CA ALA A 18 -6.61 -3.10 10.19
C ALA A 18 -7.78 -4.11 10.07
N PRO A 19 -8.86 -3.94 10.85
CA PRO A 19 -10.01 -4.85 10.82
C PRO A 19 -10.81 -4.70 9.51
N ILE A 20 -10.90 -3.47 8.99
CA ILE A 20 -11.54 -3.14 7.72
C ILE A 20 -10.62 -2.18 6.97
N ILE A 21 -10.41 -2.43 5.69
CA ILE A 21 -9.71 -1.51 4.78
C ILE A 21 -10.77 -0.71 4.02
N ASP A 22 -11.02 0.50 4.49
CA ASP A 22 -11.82 1.51 3.81
C ASP A 22 -10.93 2.42 2.93
N GLU A 23 -11.54 3.33 2.16
CA GLU A 23 -10.77 4.25 1.31
C GLU A 23 -9.85 5.17 2.12
N LYS A 24 -10.24 5.53 3.34
CA LYS A 24 -9.41 6.37 4.21
C LYS A 24 -8.13 5.64 4.63
N THR A 25 -8.28 4.44 5.20
CA THR A 25 -7.16 3.59 5.63
C THR A 25 -6.24 3.26 4.46
N LEU A 26 -6.81 2.98 3.29
CA LEU A 26 -6.05 2.74 2.06
C LEU A 26 -5.20 3.95 1.67
N ASN A 27 -5.77 5.16 1.66
CA ASN A 27 -5.03 6.37 1.32
C ASN A 27 -3.91 6.68 2.33
N GLU A 28 -4.12 6.38 3.63
CA GLU A 28 -3.08 6.50 4.65
C GLU A 28 -1.92 5.52 4.41
N ILE A 29 -2.23 4.25 4.13
CA ILE A 29 -1.23 3.22 3.77
C ILE A 29 -0.41 3.65 2.56
N LEU A 30 -1.08 4.11 1.50
CA LEU A 30 -0.41 4.56 0.28
C LEU A 30 0.50 5.76 0.54
N ARG A 31 0.08 6.73 1.37
CA ARG A 31 0.92 7.87 1.77
C ARG A 31 2.16 7.43 2.54
N ASP A 32 2.03 6.45 3.44
CA ASP A 32 3.18 5.92 4.18
C ASP A 32 4.17 5.19 3.25
N ILE A 33 3.67 4.46 2.24
CA ILE A 33 4.50 3.83 1.19
C ILE A 33 5.22 4.90 0.37
N GLN A 34 4.50 5.93 -0.11
CA GLN A 34 5.08 7.03 -0.88
C GLN A 34 6.23 7.69 -0.12
N ARG A 35 6.01 8.03 1.15
CA ARG A 35 7.04 8.60 2.02
C ARG A 35 8.24 7.66 2.16
N ALA A 36 8.00 6.37 2.40
CA ALA A 36 9.08 5.40 2.54
C ALA A 36 9.93 5.28 1.26
N LEU A 37 9.32 5.31 0.08
CA LEU A 37 10.00 5.27 -1.21
C LEU A 37 10.77 6.57 -1.51
N LEU A 38 10.21 7.73 -1.16
CA LEU A 38 10.93 9.01 -1.26
C LEU A 38 12.22 9.01 -0.42
N TYR A 39 12.17 8.47 0.81
CA TYR A 39 13.37 8.32 1.65
C TYR A 39 14.40 7.32 1.11
N ALA A 40 14.00 6.47 0.16
CA ALA A 40 14.87 5.49 -0.48
C ALA A 40 15.46 5.98 -1.79
N ASP A 41 15.35 7.28 -2.09
CA ASP A 41 15.88 7.93 -3.30
C ASP A 41 15.25 7.39 -4.60
N VAL A 42 13.98 7.00 -4.51
CA VAL A 42 13.18 6.56 -5.67
C VAL A 42 12.56 7.79 -6.34
N SER A 43 12.60 7.84 -7.67
CA SER A 43 12.03 8.94 -8.48
C SER A 43 10.54 9.18 -8.19
N VAL A 44 10.15 10.45 -8.06
CA VAL A 44 8.76 10.86 -7.76
C VAL A 44 7.78 10.37 -8.82
N ASP A 45 8.15 10.44 -10.10
CA ASP A 45 7.32 9.95 -11.21
C ASP A 45 6.99 8.46 -11.07
N LEU A 46 7.97 7.64 -10.69
CA LEU A 46 7.79 6.21 -10.48
C LEU A 46 6.87 5.94 -9.28
N ILE A 47 7.01 6.71 -8.20
CA ILE A 47 6.16 6.60 -7.02
C ILE A 47 4.70 6.96 -7.36
N LEU A 48 4.49 8.03 -8.14
CA LEU A 48 3.16 8.43 -8.60
C LEU A 48 2.53 7.35 -9.49
N GLN A 49 3.26 6.84 -10.47
CA GLN A 49 2.81 5.75 -11.33
C GLN A 49 2.43 4.51 -10.52
N LEU A 50 3.30 4.09 -9.59
CA LEU A 50 3.06 2.94 -8.72
C LEU A 50 1.79 3.12 -7.89
N THR A 51 1.63 4.28 -7.24
CA THR A 51 0.46 4.52 -6.39
C THR A 51 -0.84 4.63 -7.16
N ASN A 52 -0.82 5.19 -8.37
CA ASN A 52 -1.97 5.19 -9.26
C ASN A 52 -2.33 3.76 -9.70
N ASN A 53 -1.33 2.96 -10.09
CA ASN A 53 -1.54 1.55 -10.46
C ASN A 53 -2.14 0.73 -9.32
N ILE A 54 -1.67 0.93 -8.08
CA ILE A 54 -2.21 0.25 -6.90
C ILE A 54 -3.67 0.66 -6.67
N LYS A 55 -3.99 1.96 -6.71
CA LYS A 55 -5.37 2.46 -6.55
C LYS A 55 -6.31 1.90 -7.61
N GLU A 56 -5.87 1.90 -8.86
CA GLU A 56 -6.64 1.38 -9.99
C GLU A 56 -6.88 -0.12 -9.83
N ARG A 57 -5.85 -0.91 -9.46
CA ARG A 57 -6.01 -2.34 -9.20
C ARG A 57 -7.01 -2.61 -8.08
N ILE A 58 -6.91 -1.92 -6.95
CA ILE A 58 -7.84 -2.12 -5.82
C ILE A 58 -9.28 -1.74 -6.18
N ARG A 59 -9.46 -0.74 -7.05
CA ARG A 59 -10.79 -0.32 -7.52
C ARG A 59 -11.37 -1.26 -8.58
N LYS A 60 -10.54 -1.76 -9.49
CA LYS A 60 -10.96 -2.56 -10.66
C LYS A 60 -10.99 -4.06 -10.38
N GLU A 61 -10.11 -4.59 -9.53
CA GLU A 61 -10.18 -6.00 -9.12
C GLU A 61 -11.43 -6.19 -8.27
N LYS A 62 -12.43 -6.84 -8.88
CA LYS A 62 -13.48 -7.51 -8.12
C LYS A 62 -12.77 -8.47 -7.19
N LEU A 63 -12.96 -8.25 -5.88
CA LEU A 63 -12.45 -9.13 -4.84
C LEU A 63 -12.81 -10.57 -5.23
N PRO A 64 -11.82 -11.46 -5.45
CA PRO A 64 -12.11 -12.87 -5.66
C PRO A 64 -12.99 -13.37 -4.51
N PRO A 65 -13.91 -14.31 -4.77
CA PRO A 65 -14.76 -14.84 -3.70
C PRO A 65 -13.89 -15.35 -2.54
N GLY A 66 -14.13 -14.83 -1.33
CA GLY A 66 -13.36 -15.15 -0.13
C GLY A 66 -12.14 -14.26 0.17
N PHE A 67 -11.77 -13.34 -0.73
CA PHE A 67 -10.68 -12.38 -0.47
C PHE A 67 -11.19 -11.07 0.11
N SER A 68 -10.60 -10.66 1.22
CA SER A 68 -10.77 -9.32 1.78
C SER A 68 -9.90 -8.29 1.06
N LYS A 69 -10.28 -7.01 1.06
CA LYS A 69 -9.44 -5.89 0.58
C LYS A 69 -8.04 -5.90 1.21
N ARG A 70 -7.95 -6.39 2.45
CA ARG A 70 -6.70 -6.58 3.19
C ARG A 70 -5.79 -7.61 2.54
N GLU A 71 -6.31 -8.75 2.10
CA GLU A 71 -5.52 -9.79 1.45
C GLU A 71 -5.10 -9.39 0.04
N LEU A 72 -5.98 -8.69 -0.68
CA LEU A 72 -5.63 -8.12 -1.98
C LEU A 72 -4.43 -7.15 -1.85
N LEU A 73 -4.44 -6.28 -0.83
CA LEU A 73 -3.35 -5.36 -0.55
C LEU A 73 -2.03 -6.04 -0.19
N LEU A 74 -2.06 -7.21 0.45
CA LEU A 74 -0.86 -7.96 0.80
C LEU A 74 -0.30 -8.77 -0.38
N LYS A 75 -1.12 -9.02 -1.40
CA LYS A 75 -0.74 -9.77 -2.60
C LYS A 75 -0.06 -8.90 -3.67
N LEU A 76 -0.43 -7.62 -3.74
CA LEU A 76 0.15 -6.62 -4.64
C LEU A 76 1.62 -6.31 -4.29
#